data_AF-A0A4Q7M2C1-F1
#
_entry.id   AF-A0A4Q7M2C1-F1
#
_cell.length_a   1.000
_cell.length_b   1.000
_cell.length_c   1.000
_cell.angle_alpha   90.00
_cell.angle_beta   90.00
_cell.angle_gamma   90.00
#
_symmetry.space_group_name_H-M   'P 1'
#
loop_
_entity.id
_entity.type
_entity.pdbx_description
1 polymer ?
#
loop_
_entity_poly.entity_id
_entity_poly.type
_entity_poly.pdbx_seq_one_letter_code
_entity_poly.pdbx_strand_id
1 'polypeptide(L)'
;MSWSETSLLVLAVVAVLGWLSWVWASRLDRLHRKVAASRIALDAQLVRRASAAADLAASGLLDPASSVLVADAAYAVVDDDGPVTAPEEALAMDGLGAARERAESALSATLRSALDDAEELDALRATPPGDALVANLAAAWYRAQLARRFHNEAVAQAQRVRRHWYVRLLHLAGRAPVPQTVELDDLLPTGLGAPAQP
;
A
#
# COMPACT_ATOMS: atom_id res chain seq x y z
N MET A 1 -1.16 -49.19 -31.67
CA MET A 1 -0.14 -48.44 -30.92
C MET A 1 0.78 -49.42 -30.26
N SER A 2 2.06 -49.38 -30.62
CA SER A 2 3.09 -50.21 -29.96
C SER A 2 3.33 -49.70 -28.53
N TRP A 3 3.76 -50.58 -27.62
CA TRP A 3 4.04 -50.21 -26.22
C TRP A 3 5.09 -49.09 -26.09
N SER A 4 6.00 -48.99 -27.06
CA SER A 4 6.99 -47.92 -27.17
C SER A 4 6.36 -46.58 -27.55
N GLU A 5 5.43 -46.55 -28.51
CA GLU A 5 4.68 -45.33 -28.86
C GLU A 5 3.87 -44.80 -27.66
N THR A 6 3.19 -45.68 -26.92
CA THR A 6 2.44 -45.26 -25.72
C THR A 6 3.37 -44.71 -24.64
N SER A 7 4.53 -45.33 -24.44
CA SER A 7 5.50 -44.90 -23.43
C SER A 7 6.11 -43.54 -23.76
N LEU A 8 6.44 -43.31 -25.03
CA LEU A 8 6.93 -42.02 -25.53
C LEU A 8 5.88 -40.93 -25.40
N LEU A 9 4.62 -41.24 -25.72
CA LEU A 9 3.51 -40.29 -25.60
C LEU A 9 3.27 -39.92 -24.13
N VAL A 10 3.28 -40.89 -23.22
CA VAL A 10 3.17 -40.65 -21.77
C VAL A 10 4.33 -39.79 -21.28
N LEU A 11 5.57 -40.10 -21.67
CA LEU A 11 6.75 -39.32 -21.28
C LEU A 11 6.66 -37.87 -21.78
N ALA A 12 6.24 -37.67 -23.03
CA ALA A 12 6.04 -36.35 -23.61
C ALA A 12 4.98 -35.54 -22.84
N VAL A 13 3.84 -36.17 -22.50
CA VAL A 13 2.77 -35.53 -21.71
C VAL A 13 3.29 -35.14 -20.32
N VAL A 14 4.01 -36.02 -19.64
CA VAL A 14 4.59 -35.72 -18.32
C VAL A 14 5.60 -34.57 -18.40
N ALA A 15 6.47 -34.55 -19.41
CA ALA A 15 7.42 -33.46 -19.62
C ALA A 15 6.72 -32.11 -19.84
N VAL A 16 5.66 -32.07 -20.66
CA VAL A 16 4.85 -30.88 -20.89
C VAL A 16 4.15 -30.42 -19.61
N LEU A 17 3.54 -31.33 -18.85
CA LEU A 17 2.89 -31.01 -17.58
C LEU A 17 3.89 -30.46 -16.54
N GLY A 18 5.07 -31.06 -16.45
CA GLY A 18 6.16 -30.60 -15.59
C GLY A 18 6.64 -29.20 -15.95
N TRP A 19 6.88 -28.96 -17.25
CA TRP A 19 7.26 -27.63 -17.76
C TRP A 19 6.19 -26.59 -17.46
N LEU A 20 4.92 -26.89 -17.76
CA LEU A 20 3.80 -25.99 -17.48
C LEU A 20 3.76 -25.67 -15.98
N SER A 21 3.80 -26.69 -15.12
CA SER A 21 3.81 -26.52 -13.65
C SER A 21 4.91 -25.55 -13.20
N TRP A 22 6.14 -25.72 -13.71
CA TRP A 22 7.25 -24.80 -13.45
C TRP A 22 6.92 -23.36 -13.86
N VAL A 23 6.43 -23.15 -15.09
CA VAL A 23 6.09 -21.80 -15.59
C VAL A 23 5.03 -21.14 -14.71
N TRP A 24 3.97 -21.87 -14.34
CA TRP A 24 2.90 -21.36 -13.49
C TRP A 24 3.40 -21.03 -12.08
N ALA A 25 4.23 -21.90 -11.48
CA ALA A 25 4.85 -21.67 -10.18
C ALA A 25 5.71 -20.40 -10.19
N SER A 26 6.57 -20.25 -11.20
CA SER A 26 7.44 -19.07 -11.34
C SER A 26 6.64 -17.77 -11.50
N ARG A 27 5.49 -17.82 -12.17
CA ARG A 27 4.59 -16.67 -12.35
C ARG A 27 3.96 -16.27 -11.02
N LEU A 28 3.53 -17.24 -10.22
CA LEU A 28 2.95 -17.00 -8.91
C LEU A 28 3.96 -16.39 -7.94
N ASP A 29 5.18 -16.92 -7.92
CA ASP A 29 6.29 -16.40 -7.10
C ASP A 29 6.64 -14.94 -7.44
N ARG A 30 6.69 -14.59 -8.73
CA ARG A 30 6.87 -13.20 -9.16
C ARG A 30 5.76 -12.27 -8.66
N LEU A 31 4.51 -12.74 -8.65
CA LEU A 31 3.38 -11.94 -8.15
C LEU A 31 3.44 -11.76 -6.63
N HIS A 32 3.81 -12.79 -5.86
CA HIS A 32 3.98 -12.66 -4.42
C HIS A 32 5.09 -11.65 -4.08
N ARG A 33 6.24 -11.72 -4.76
CA ARG A 33 7.30 -10.71 -4.60
C ARG A 33 6.84 -9.30 -4.97
N LYS A 34 6.03 -9.16 -6.02
CA LYS A 34 5.47 -7.86 -6.43
C LYS A 34 4.54 -7.30 -5.35
N VAL A 35 3.68 -8.13 -4.76
CA VAL A 35 2.81 -7.70 -3.65
C VAL A 35 3.64 -7.28 -2.43
N ALA A 36 4.61 -8.10 -2.01
CA ALA A 36 5.48 -7.77 -0.88
C ALA A 36 6.24 -6.45 -1.11
N ALA A 37 6.83 -6.25 -2.30
CA ALA A 37 7.50 -5.01 -2.65
C ALA A 37 6.55 -3.80 -2.66
N SER A 38 5.33 -3.97 -3.19
CA SER A 38 4.32 -2.90 -3.18
C SER A 38 3.85 -2.53 -1.76
N ARG A 39 3.82 -3.50 -0.83
CA ARG A 39 3.48 -3.27 0.58
C ARG A 39 4.55 -2.44 1.26
N ILE A 40 5.83 -2.78 1.10
CA ILE A 40 6.95 -1.99 1.63
C ILE A 40 6.93 -0.57 1.06
N ALA A 41 6.67 -0.43 -0.24
CA ALA A 41 6.58 0.88 -0.88
C ALA A 41 5.41 1.71 -0.33
N LEU A 42 4.25 1.11 -0.11
CA LEU A 42 3.08 1.75 0.50
C LEU A 42 3.39 2.23 1.92
N ASP A 43 3.90 1.34 2.77
CA ASP A 43 4.25 1.64 4.15
C ASP A 43 5.23 2.83 4.24
N ALA A 44 6.29 2.81 3.42
CA ALA A 44 7.23 3.91 3.36
C ALA A 44 6.59 5.26 2.93
N GLN A 45 5.58 5.25 2.05
CA GLN A 45 4.86 6.49 1.69
C GLN A 45 3.92 6.96 2.80
N LEU A 46 3.29 6.04 3.53
CA LEU A 46 2.42 6.37 4.65
C LEU A 46 3.22 6.98 5.81
N VAL A 47 4.38 6.42 6.13
CA VAL A 47 5.32 7.01 7.12
C VAL A 47 5.77 8.41 6.69
N ARG A 48 6.09 8.62 5.41
CA ARG A 48 6.42 9.96 4.89
C ARG A 48 5.27 10.95 5.03
N ARG A 49 4.03 10.50 4.83
CA ARG A 49 2.82 11.32 5.02
C ARG A 49 2.64 11.69 6.50
N ALA A 50 2.78 10.72 7.41
CA ALA A 50 2.69 10.96 8.85
C ALA A 50 3.78 11.94 9.32
N SER A 51 5.02 11.80 8.83
CA SER A 51 6.11 12.75 9.11
C SER A 51 5.78 14.16 8.63
N ALA A 52 5.28 14.32 7.40
CA ALA A 52 4.90 15.63 6.87
C ALA A 52 3.75 16.28 7.68
N ALA A 53 2.82 15.48 8.20
CA ALA A 53 1.76 15.95 9.09
C ALA A 53 2.31 16.39 10.46
N ALA A 54 3.24 15.62 11.03
CA ALA A 54 3.92 15.98 12.27
C ALA A 54 4.76 17.26 12.12
N ASP A 55 5.45 17.43 10.99
CA ASP A 55 6.20 18.65 10.68
C ASP A 55 5.28 19.88 10.58
N LEU A 56 4.10 19.72 9.96
CA LEU A 56 3.10 20.78 9.90
C LEU A 56 2.58 21.14 11.30
N ALA A 57 2.27 20.15 12.13
CA ALA A 57 1.83 20.36 13.51
C ALA A 57 2.90 21.03 14.39
N ALA A 58 4.18 20.69 14.18
CA ALA A 58 5.30 21.26 14.92
C ALA A 58 5.71 22.66 14.46
N SER A 59 5.20 23.12 13.29
CA SER A 59 5.58 24.41 12.70
C SER A 59 5.08 25.63 13.49
N GLY A 60 4.06 25.46 14.33
CA GLY A 60 3.39 26.56 15.04
C GLY A 60 2.54 27.46 14.14
N LEU A 61 2.26 27.03 12.91
CA LEU A 61 1.44 27.77 11.95
C LEU A 61 -0.04 27.37 11.97
N LEU A 62 -0.38 26.25 12.59
CA LEU A 62 -1.76 25.84 12.85
C LEU A 62 -2.24 26.42 14.19
N ASP A 63 -3.55 26.51 14.38
CA ASP A 63 -4.09 26.81 15.71
C ASP A 63 -3.62 25.77 16.76
N PRO A 64 -3.53 26.14 18.05
CA PRO A 64 -3.01 25.25 19.08
C PRO A 64 -3.80 23.94 19.24
N ALA A 65 -5.11 23.95 19.03
CA ALA A 65 -5.93 22.75 19.15
C ALA A 65 -5.67 21.80 17.97
N SER A 66 -5.68 22.29 16.74
CA SER A 66 -5.36 21.48 15.56
C SER A 66 -3.94 20.95 15.58
N SER A 67 -2.97 21.74 16.04
CA SER A 67 -1.57 21.30 16.18
C SER A 67 -1.45 20.05 17.06
N VAL A 68 -2.11 20.05 18.23
CA VAL A 68 -2.08 18.91 19.16
C VAL A 68 -2.78 17.69 18.56
N LEU A 69 -3.95 17.88 17.94
CA LEU A 69 -4.72 16.78 17.35
C LEU A 69 -4.00 16.13 16.16
N VAL A 70 -3.39 16.94 15.28
CA VAL A 70 -2.63 16.43 14.12
C VAL A 70 -1.37 15.71 14.57
N ALA A 71 -0.64 16.26 15.56
CA ALA A 71 0.53 15.59 16.12
C ALA A 71 0.17 14.23 16.74
N ASP A 72 -0.85 14.19 17.59
CA ASP A 72 -1.32 12.95 18.23
C ASP A 72 -1.71 11.89 17.19
N ALA A 73 -2.50 12.28 16.17
CA ALA A 73 -2.88 11.38 15.10
C ALA A 73 -1.68 10.90 14.25
N ALA A 74 -0.69 11.76 14.00
CA ALA A 74 0.51 11.40 13.26
C ALA A 74 1.41 10.41 14.03
N TYR A 75 1.53 10.59 15.36
CA TYR A 75 2.28 9.66 16.21
C TYR A 75 1.54 8.34 16.42
N ALA A 76 0.21 8.36 16.59
CA ALA A 76 -0.60 7.15 16.71
C ALA A 76 -0.47 6.22 15.51
N VAL A 77 -0.26 6.80 14.32
CA VAL A 77 0.08 6.04 13.12
C VAL A 77 1.43 5.33 13.28
N VAL A 78 2.48 5.99 13.77
CA VAL A 78 3.84 5.40 13.87
C VAL A 78 3.98 4.38 15.01
N ASP A 79 3.31 4.59 16.15
CA ASP A 79 3.39 3.74 17.33
C ASP A 79 2.74 2.36 17.14
N ASP A 80 1.81 2.22 16.19
CA ASP A 80 1.11 0.97 15.91
C ASP A 80 1.88 0.14 14.87
N ASP A 81 2.48 -0.95 15.34
CA ASP A 81 3.20 -2.03 14.64
C ASP A 81 4.54 -1.67 13.94
N GLY A 82 4.90 -0.39 13.89
CA GLY A 82 6.14 0.07 13.24
C GLY A 82 6.18 -0.20 11.72
N PRO A 83 7.15 0.38 11.00
CA PRO A 83 7.28 0.11 9.56
C PRO A 83 7.64 -1.36 9.32
N VAL A 84 7.16 -1.92 8.20
CA VAL A 84 7.52 -3.29 7.78
C VAL A 84 9.00 -3.30 7.40
N THR A 85 9.85 -3.73 8.33
CA THR A 85 11.32 -3.70 8.16
C THR A 85 11.88 -5.03 7.70
N ALA A 86 11.17 -6.14 7.97
CA ALA A 86 11.63 -7.46 7.62
C ALA A 86 10.96 -7.99 6.34
N PRO A 87 11.72 -8.67 5.44
CA PRO A 87 11.14 -9.32 4.26
C PRO A 87 10.08 -10.37 4.61
N GLU A 88 10.21 -11.03 5.76
CA GLU A 88 9.27 -12.05 6.25
C GLU A 88 7.91 -11.45 6.64
N GLU A 89 7.90 -10.30 7.30
CA GLU A 89 6.69 -9.54 7.61
C GLU A 89 5.99 -9.11 6.31
N ALA A 90 6.75 -8.60 5.33
CA ALA A 90 6.21 -8.23 4.03
C ALA A 90 5.58 -9.43 3.28
N LEU A 91 6.15 -10.62 3.46
CA LEU A 91 5.67 -11.90 2.90
C LEU A 91 4.50 -12.53 3.68
N ALA A 92 4.14 -12.01 4.85
CA ALA A 92 2.96 -12.45 5.59
C ALA A 92 1.66 -12.12 4.83
N MET A 93 1.68 -11.16 3.90
CA MET A 93 0.56 -10.79 3.02
C MET A 93 -0.70 -10.31 3.76
N ASP A 94 -0.53 -9.94 5.03
CA ASP A 94 -1.57 -9.52 5.97
C ASP A 94 -1.75 -8.00 5.92
N GLY A 95 -2.16 -7.45 4.77
CA GLY A 95 -2.54 -6.02 4.62
C GLY A 95 -1.63 -5.01 5.35
N LEU A 96 -2.22 -3.97 5.95
CA LEU A 96 -1.55 -3.11 6.93
C LEU A 96 -1.88 -3.49 8.38
N GLY A 97 -2.92 -4.31 8.59
CA GLY A 97 -3.47 -4.60 9.91
C GLY A 97 -4.59 -3.62 10.29
N ALA A 98 -5.66 -4.15 10.90
CA ALA A 98 -6.87 -3.38 11.15
C ALA A 98 -6.68 -2.20 12.14
N ALA A 99 -5.63 -2.23 12.96
CA ALA A 99 -5.32 -1.16 13.90
C ALA A 99 -4.62 0.00 13.17
N ARG A 100 -3.57 -0.32 12.41
CA ARG A 100 -2.87 0.63 11.54
C ARG A 100 -3.81 1.29 10.52
N GLU A 101 -4.70 0.52 9.89
CA GLU A 101 -5.67 1.07 8.93
C GLU A 101 -6.63 2.10 9.55
N ARG A 102 -7.04 1.85 10.81
CA ARG A 102 -7.85 2.81 11.58
C ARG A 102 -7.06 4.06 11.94
N ALA A 103 -5.81 3.92 12.37
CA ALA A 103 -4.95 5.06 12.70
C ALA A 103 -4.70 5.94 11.47
N GLU A 104 -4.38 5.35 10.32
CA GLU A 104 -4.16 6.08 9.06
C GLU A 104 -5.41 6.82 8.57
N SER A 105 -6.59 6.21 8.75
CA SER A 105 -7.88 6.83 8.42
C SER A 105 -8.23 7.96 9.41
N ALA A 106 -7.91 7.78 10.70
CA ALA A 106 -8.07 8.83 11.71
C ALA A 106 -7.17 10.04 11.42
N LEU A 107 -5.89 9.82 11.06
CA LEU A 107 -5.00 10.88 10.61
C LEU A 107 -5.58 11.65 9.42
N SER A 108 -6.13 10.94 8.43
CA SER A 108 -6.79 11.58 7.29
C SER A 108 -8.01 12.42 7.68
N ALA A 109 -8.84 11.93 8.60
CA ALA A 109 -9.98 12.67 9.11
C ALA A 109 -9.55 13.92 9.90
N THR A 110 -8.55 13.80 10.77
CA THR A 110 -8.01 14.91 11.56
C THR A 110 -7.40 15.99 10.67
N LEU A 111 -6.57 15.61 9.69
CA LEU A 111 -5.99 16.57 8.74
C LEU A 111 -7.05 17.27 7.89
N ARG A 112 -8.15 16.58 7.56
CA ARG A 112 -9.26 17.19 6.84
C ARG A 112 -9.98 18.23 7.69
N SER A 113 -10.23 17.92 8.96
CA SER A 113 -10.81 18.87 9.90
C SER A 113 -9.90 20.06 10.18
N ALA A 114 -8.59 19.84 10.32
CA ALA A 114 -7.61 20.88 10.61
C ALA A 114 -7.34 21.81 9.41
N LEU A 115 -7.64 21.37 8.18
CA LEU A 115 -7.39 22.10 6.94
C LEU A 115 -8.70 22.42 6.18
N ASP A 116 -9.85 22.39 6.87
CA ASP A 116 -11.17 22.61 6.25
C ASP A 116 -11.44 24.09 5.96
N ASP A 117 -10.86 24.99 6.77
CA ASP A 117 -10.98 26.43 6.57
C ASP A 117 -10.05 26.91 5.45
N ALA A 118 -10.65 27.30 4.32
CA ALA A 118 -9.93 27.77 3.15
C ALA A 118 -9.19 29.10 3.40
N GLU A 119 -9.75 30.00 4.23
CA GLU A 119 -9.11 31.28 4.53
C GLU A 119 -7.87 31.08 5.39
N GLU A 120 -7.94 30.20 6.41
CA GLU A 120 -6.80 29.84 7.25
C GLU A 120 -5.71 29.13 6.43
N LEU A 121 -6.09 28.23 5.53
CA LEU A 121 -5.15 27.52 4.66
C LEU A 121 -4.48 28.45 3.64
N ASP A 122 -5.21 29.42 3.09
CA ASP A 122 -4.63 30.43 2.19
C ASP A 122 -3.68 31.37 2.95
N ALA A 123 -4.02 31.75 4.19
CA ALA A 123 -3.12 32.51 5.06
C ALA A 123 -1.84 31.72 5.39
N LEU A 124 -1.98 30.41 5.63
CA LEU A 124 -0.85 29.50 5.83
C LEU A 124 0.08 29.49 4.61
N ARG A 125 -0.47 29.35 3.40
CA ARG A 125 0.27 29.38 2.13
C ARG A 125 0.84 30.76 1.76
N ALA A 126 0.29 31.84 2.30
CA ALA A 126 0.84 33.18 2.06
C ALA A 126 2.27 33.34 2.63
N THR A 127 2.66 32.48 3.58
CA THR A 127 4.02 32.44 4.11
C THR A 127 4.88 31.41 3.37
N PRO A 128 6.13 31.75 2.95
CA PRO A 128 7.04 30.79 2.32
C PRO A 128 7.25 29.47 3.10
N PRO A 129 7.41 29.45 4.44
CA PRO A 129 7.53 28.19 5.17
C PRO A 129 6.22 27.39 5.20
N GLY A 130 5.06 28.06 5.32
CA GLY A 130 3.75 27.40 5.33
C GLY A 130 3.41 26.76 3.99
N ASP A 131 3.67 27.47 2.88
CA ASP A 131 3.48 26.92 1.53
C ASP A 131 4.32 25.65 1.30
N ALA A 132 5.59 25.66 1.71
CA ALA A 132 6.47 24.51 1.58
C ALA A 132 5.96 23.30 2.37
N LEU A 133 5.48 23.49 3.61
CA LEU A 133 4.92 22.41 4.44
C LEU A 133 3.64 21.83 3.84
N VAL A 134 2.73 22.70 3.39
CA VAL A 134 1.47 22.30 2.75
C VAL A 134 1.74 21.54 1.44
N ALA A 135 2.66 22.02 0.61
CA ALA A 135 3.07 21.35 -0.62
C ALA A 135 3.71 19.99 -0.35
N ASN A 136 4.57 19.89 0.67
CA ASN A 136 5.18 18.62 1.09
C ASN A 136 4.13 17.61 1.55
N LEU A 137 3.17 18.04 2.37
CA LEU A 137 2.07 17.20 2.83
C LEU A 137 1.21 16.72 1.65
N ALA A 138 0.81 17.62 0.74
CA ALA A 138 0.03 17.27 -0.44
C ALA A 138 0.76 16.25 -1.33
N ALA A 139 2.06 16.45 -1.56
CA ALA A 139 2.88 15.54 -2.35
C ALA A 139 3.04 14.17 -1.68
N ALA A 140 3.26 14.12 -0.37
CA ALA A 140 3.32 12.86 0.38
C ALA A 140 1.99 12.11 0.34
N TRP A 141 0.88 12.82 0.51
CA TRP A 141 -0.46 12.26 0.44
C TRP A 141 -0.75 11.65 -0.93
N TYR A 142 -0.46 12.38 -2.02
CA TYR A 142 -0.66 11.86 -3.37
C TYR A 142 0.15 10.58 -3.63
N ARG A 143 1.43 10.56 -3.22
CA ARG A 143 2.28 9.37 -3.36
C ARG A 143 1.74 8.18 -2.56
N ALA A 144 1.17 8.41 -1.38
CA ALA A 144 0.52 7.37 -0.58
C ALA A 144 -0.73 6.81 -1.28
N GLN A 145 -1.61 7.66 -1.83
CA GLN A 145 -2.78 7.22 -2.60
C GLN A 145 -2.36 6.36 -3.80
N LEU A 146 -1.34 6.80 -4.54
CA LEU A 146 -0.84 6.08 -5.70
C LEU A 146 -0.24 4.73 -5.30
N ALA A 147 0.55 4.69 -4.21
CA ALA A 147 1.11 3.45 -3.69
C ALA A 147 0.02 2.45 -3.26
N ARG A 148 -1.06 2.93 -2.62
CA ARG A 148 -2.20 2.10 -2.22
C ARG A 148 -2.89 1.48 -3.43
N ARG A 149 -3.12 2.27 -4.48
CA ARG A 149 -3.69 1.78 -5.74
C ARG A 149 -2.82 0.70 -6.38
N PHE A 150 -1.51 0.93 -6.46
CA PHE A 150 -0.57 -0.07 -7.00
C PHE A 150 -0.53 -1.35 -6.16
N HIS A 151 -0.60 -1.23 -4.83
CA HIS A 151 -0.69 -2.39 -3.94
C HIS A 151 -1.97 -3.18 -4.19
N ASN A 152 -3.13 -2.53 -4.19
CA ASN A 152 -4.43 -3.17 -4.42
C ASN A 152 -4.51 -3.81 -5.82
N GLU A 153 -3.92 -3.20 -6.84
CA GLU A 153 -3.79 -3.81 -8.17
C GLU A 153 -2.90 -5.06 -8.17
N ALA A 154 -1.77 -5.04 -7.46
CA ALA A 154 -0.89 -6.19 -7.32
C ALA A 154 -1.60 -7.34 -6.59
N VAL A 155 -2.33 -7.05 -5.51
CA VAL A 155 -3.17 -7.99 -4.77
C VAL A 155 -4.23 -8.60 -5.70
N ALA A 156 -4.97 -7.77 -6.44
CA ALA A 156 -5.99 -8.24 -7.37
C ALA A 156 -5.40 -9.12 -8.50
N GLN A 157 -4.21 -8.79 -9.02
CA GLN A 157 -3.48 -9.64 -9.97
C GLN A 157 -3.13 -11.01 -9.37
N ALA A 158 -2.62 -11.03 -8.14
CA ALA A 158 -2.29 -12.27 -7.43
C ALA A 158 -3.52 -13.14 -7.14
N GLN A 159 -4.62 -12.53 -6.66
CA GLN A 159 -5.89 -13.23 -6.40
C GLN A 159 -6.52 -13.80 -7.69
N ARG A 160 -6.47 -13.05 -8.81
CA ARG A 160 -6.94 -13.54 -10.12
C ARG A 160 -6.19 -14.79 -10.57
N VAL A 161 -4.86 -14.81 -10.44
CA VAL A 161 -4.06 -15.98 -10.80
C VAL A 161 -4.38 -17.18 -9.88
N ARG A 162 -4.51 -16.95 -8.57
CA ARG A 162 -4.87 -18.00 -7.60
C ARG A 162 -6.24 -18.65 -7.84
N ARG A 163 -7.19 -17.93 -8.46
CA ARG A 163 -8.52 -18.47 -8.77
C ARG A 163 -8.54 -19.49 -9.91
N HIS A 164 -7.49 -19.57 -10.73
CA HIS A 164 -7.48 -20.53 -11.83
C HIS A 164 -7.45 -21.99 -11.33
N TRP A 165 -8.24 -22.84 -11.99
CA TRP A 165 -8.43 -24.25 -11.60
C TRP A 165 -7.11 -25.03 -11.53
N TYR A 166 -6.16 -24.77 -12.43
CA TYR A 166 -4.89 -25.48 -12.45
C TYR A 166 -3.99 -25.12 -11.26
N VAL A 167 -4.07 -23.89 -10.73
CA VAL A 167 -3.34 -23.50 -9.50
C VAL A 167 -3.86 -24.27 -8.29
N ARG A 168 -5.19 -24.46 -8.22
CA ARG A 168 -5.84 -25.21 -7.16
C ARG A 168 -5.58 -26.71 -7.29
N LEU A 169 -5.68 -27.26 -8.51
CA LEU A 169 -5.47 -28.69 -8.77
C LEU A 169 -4.02 -29.10 -8.50
N LEU A 170 -3.05 -28.29 -8.90
CA LEU A 170 -1.63 -28.55 -8.71
C LEU A 170 -1.08 -28.06 -7.36
N HIS A 171 -1.95 -27.50 -6.49
CA HIS A 171 -1.59 -26.99 -5.17
C HIS A 171 -0.40 -26.00 -5.17
N LEU A 172 -0.23 -25.24 -6.27
CA LEU A 172 0.95 -24.39 -6.51
C LEU A 172 1.08 -23.22 -5.52
N ALA A 173 -0.03 -22.83 -4.89
CA ALA A 173 -0.03 -21.79 -3.87
C ALA A 173 0.47 -22.27 -2.50
N GLY A 174 0.58 -23.58 -2.28
CA GLY A 174 1.02 -24.16 -1.01
C GLY A 174 0.21 -23.62 0.18
N ARG A 175 0.91 -23.28 1.26
CA ARG A 175 0.34 -22.66 2.48
C ARG A 175 0.42 -21.13 2.49
N ALA A 176 0.83 -20.49 1.40
CA ALA A 176 0.98 -19.04 1.41
C ALA A 176 -0.39 -18.37 1.64
N PRO A 177 -0.49 -17.39 2.55
CA PRO A 177 -1.72 -16.65 2.82
C PRO A 177 -2.25 -15.95 1.56
N VAL A 178 -3.55 -15.66 1.55
CA VAL A 178 -4.18 -14.92 0.45
C VAL A 178 -3.87 -13.43 0.64
N PRO A 179 -3.31 -12.72 -0.35
CA PRO A 179 -3.06 -11.29 -0.23
C PRO A 179 -4.35 -10.52 0.00
N GLN A 180 -4.31 -9.57 0.94
CA GLN A 180 -5.44 -8.71 1.30
C GLN A 180 -5.22 -7.30 0.76
N THR A 181 -6.30 -6.61 0.37
CA THR A 181 -6.24 -5.21 -0.03
C THR A 181 -6.15 -4.32 1.20
N VAL A 182 -5.68 -3.10 0.98
CA VAL A 182 -5.64 -2.05 2.00
C VAL A 182 -6.80 -1.09 1.76
N GLU A 183 -7.66 -0.96 2.75
CA GLU A 183 -8.78 -0.02 2.75
C GLU A 183 -8.54 1.09 3.77
N LEU A 184 -8.37 2.31 3.27
CA LEU A 184 -8.07 3.50 4.05
C LEU A 184 -8.95 4.64 3.57
N ASP A 185 -9.38 5.51 4.49
CA ASP A 185 -9.84 6.84 4.11
C ASP A 185 -8.62 7.67 3.69
N ASP A 186 -8.47 7.91 2.40
CA ASP A 186 -7.39 8.71 1.82
C ASP A 186 -7.91 9.93 1.05
N LEU A 187 -9.15 10.36 1.35
CA LEU A 187 -9.76 11.54 0.72
C LEU A 187 -8.93 12.80 1.04
N LEU A 188 -8.44 13.42 -0.03
CA LEU A 188 -7.66 14.66 0.05
C LEU A 188 -8.55 15.80 0.60
N PRO A 189 -8.08 16.57 1.59
CA PRO A 189 -8.69 17.85 1.96
C PRO A 189 -8.90 18.73 0.73
N THR A 190 -10.10 19.29 0.59
CA THR A 190 -10.51 20.15 -0.54
C THR A 190 -9.56 21.32 -0.74
N GLY A 191 -9.07 21.89 0.37
CA GLY A 191 -8.13 23.00 0.35
C GLY A 191 -6.73 22.66 -0.17
N LEU A 192 -6.29 21.39 -0.19
CA LEU A 192 -4.93 21.01 -0.62
C LEU A 192 -4.70 21.09 -2.14
N GLY A 193 -5.77 21.14 -2.93
CA GLY A 193 -5.70 21.14 -4.40
C GLY A 193 -5.16 19.81 -4.96
N ALA A 194 -5.53 19.45 -6.20
CA ALA A 194 -4.85 18.35 -6.87
C ALA A 194 -3.35 18.67 -6.96
N PRO A 195 -2.45 17.70 -6.69
CA PRO A 195 -1.01 17.96 -6.75
C PRO A 195 -0.68 18.55 -8.12
N ALA A 196 0.07 19.66 -8.13
CA ALA A 196 0.59 20.22 -9.37
C ALA A 196 1.27 19.09 -10.16
N GLN A 197 0.79 18.85 -11.39
CA GLN A 197 1.43 17.87 -12.26
C GLN A 197 2.88 18.33 -12.49
N PRO A 198 3.86 17.40 -12.43
CA PRO A 198 5.27 17.73 -12.63
C PRO A 198 5.55 18.30 -14.02
#